data_AF-A0A9X0D1M2-F1
#
_entry.id   AF-A0A9X0D1M2-F1
#
_cell.length_a   1.000
_cell.length_b   1.000
_cell.length_c   1.000
_cell.angle_alpha   90.00
_cell.angle_beta   90.00
_cell.angle_gamma   90.00
#
_symmetry.space_group_name_H-M   'P 1'
#
loop_
_entity.id
_entity.type
_entity.pdbx_description
1 polymer ?
#
loop_
_entity_poly.entity_id
_entity_poly.type
_entity_poly.pdbx_seq_one_letter_code
_entity_poly.pdbx_strand_id
1 'polypeptide(L)'
;MSFKVPRHKPKRPESDPFSGLQRFQFDDVTDQKQIGIGSYGLVKYGRYKPCRQPLSHDVVLKLPCDVTGNYEKEFAKEAKLLNSVKGHPNIVSFEAVSVNPFALMTEYVKFSFEPFEDQTSVSSLADFLSHVHSQYHEFSGFEHVVPVIGKDVANGLKYLHDNNIVHRDLKPANILVSNQHYTHMHGDELEFMWNYKPVVCKIADFGEGRSAIIQTQTLISSKVQTLDRGSPAYMAPEIFLPELQPQEATLEQLKAVDAWAYGMVLFVLVNPALRYPFQEELIKERSSNPFRSVEDSLKVILRCCQRPQCTSIYEVQQATVWNTVLSLHEPYTEFDISKRKSSMEDAISNLEGSLPLLCENINLPVSQATALEAQDYELAKKVSAGVSSSLSDMAVFNDATNACVFLALKVCDVLVSNGADNNRLKKIPQVATSVIANYPEELNKIRDVTSLYTVLDANKLMRDKNQLRNNFEFTEELPHGGVFAQISRDRLQQKINDLSYTEENFLSIYTCEPFSLLVGCVDRRLFILDTHPVPEVCGGDGNGLFKLYESASPVCCRSLCQWLWKRLANGGVRSSGSQSLAVVK
;
A
#
# COMPACT_ATOMS: atom_id res chain seq x y z
N MET A 1 -28.69 80.84 -2.47
CA MET A 1 -28.60 79.38 -2.18
C MET A 1 -27.30 79.13 -1.44
N SER A 2 -27.35 78.68 -0.18
CA SER A 2 -26.16 78.40 0.63
C SER A 2 -25.61 77.01 0.31
N PHE A 3 -24.37 76.94 -0.18
CA PHE A 3 -23.64 75.69 -0.38
C PHE A 3 -23.40 74.99 0.97
N LYS A 4 -23.83 73.73 1.12
CA LYS A 4 -23.48 72.87 2.26
C LYS A 4 -22.30 71.97 1.87
N VAL A 5 -21.18 72.10 2.56
CA VAL A 5 -20.01 71.23 2.44
C VAL A 5 -20.35 69.84 3.01
N PRO A 6 -20.04 68.72 2.33
CA PRO A 6 -20.29 67.39 2.86
C PRO A 6 -19.40 67.13 4.08
N ARG A 7 -20.01 66.81 5.23
CA ARG A 7 -19.27 66.32 6.41
C ARG A 7 -18.76 64.91 6.12
N HIS A 8 -17.44 64.77 6.04
CA HIS A 8 -16.76 63.48 6.07
C HIS A 8 -17.15 62.77 7.38
N LYS A 9 -17.91 61.66 7.30
CA LYS A 9 -18.02 60.73 8.42
C LYS A 9 -16.64 60.09 8.62
N PRO A 10 -16.08 60.06 9.84
CA PRO A 10 -14.86 59.30 10.09
C PRO A 10 -15.13 57.83 9.74
N LYS A 11 -14.24 57.21 8.96
CA LYS A 11 -14.25 55.75 8.73
C LYS A 11 -14.24 55.09 10.10
N ARG A 12 -15.16 54.15 10.35
CA ARG A 12 -15.06 53.24 11.51
C ARG A 12 -13.66 52.62 11.48
N PRO A 13 -12.96 52.48 12.62
CA PRO A 13 -11.67 51.78 12.62
C PRO A 13 -11.87 50.41 11.97
N GLU A 14 -11.07 50.10 10.95
CA GLU A 14 -11.06 48.76 10.36
C GLU A 14 -10.82 47.77 11.51
N SER A 15 -11.73 46.81 11.68
CA SER A 15 -11.61 45.78 12.72
C SER A 15 -10.28 45.06 12.56
N ASP A 16 -9.52 44.91 13.64
CA ASP A 16 -8.26 44.15 13.66
C ASP A 16 -8.40 42.84 12.88
N PRO A 17 -7.67 42.66 11.76
CA PRO A 17 -7.84 41.51 10.89
C PRO A 17 -7.45 40.20 11.59
N PHE A 18 -6.65 40.24 12.67
CA PHE A 18 -6.23 39.08 13.45
C PHE A 18 -7.09 38.81 14.69
N SER A 19 -8.24 39.49 14.82
CA SER A 19 -9.20 39.23 15.89
C SER A 19 -9.58 37.74 15.98
N GLY A 20 -9.54 37.19 17.20
CA GLY A 20 -9.83 35.78 17.49
C GLY A 20 -8.62 34.83 17.41
N LEU A 21 -7.43 35.34 17.02
CA LEU A 21 -6.20 34.56 16.98
C LEU A 21 -5.35 34.79 18.23
N GLN A 22 -4.70 33.72 18.70
CA GLN A 22 -3.67 33.83 19.73
C GLN A 22 -2.43 34.53 19.15
N ARG A 23 -1.89 35.49 19.89
CA ARG A 23 -0.70 36.25 19.48
C ARG A 23 0.50 35.93 20.36
N PHE A 24 1.69 36.01 19.78
CA PHE A 24 2.97 35.92 20.50
C PHE A 24 3.90 37.05 20.08
N GLN A 25 4.86 37.42 20.95
CA GLN A 25 5.97 38.30 20.55
C GLN A 25 7.06 37.44 19.94
N PHE A 26 7.61 37.85 18.81
CA PHE A 26 8.62 37.05 18.11
C PHE A 26 9.88 36.79 18.96
N ASP A 27 10.21 37.74 19.83
CA ASP A 27 11.35 37.65 20.76
C ASP A 27 11.12 36.65 21.91
N ASP A 28 9.88 36.20 22.13
CA ASP A 28 9.57 35.15 23.12
C ASP A 28 10.03 33.75 22.65
N VAL A 29 10.50 33.63 21.39
CA VAL A 29 10.99 32.38 20.80
C VAL A 29 12.52 32.39 20.76
N THR A 30 13.14 31.53 21.57
CA THR A 30 14.60 31.36 21.66
C THR A 30 15.11 30.24 20.75
N ASP A 31 16.44 30.06 20.69
CA ASP A 31 17.10 28.96 19.98
C ASP A 31 16.68 28.80 18.51
N GLN A 32 16.40 29.92 17.86
CA GLN A 32 15.89 29.92 16.51
C GLN A 32 16.91 29.36 15.53
N LYS A 33 16.54 28.29 14.83
CA LYS A 33 17.36 27.66 13.78
C LYS A 33 16.55 27.59 12.50
N GLN A 34 17.15 28.02 11.40
CA GLN A 34 16.54 27.83 10.10
C GLN A 34 16.49 26.33 9.78
N ILE A 35 15.29 25.83 9.45
CA ILE A 35 15.06 24.42 9.08
C ILE A 35 14.60 24.26 7.62
N GLY A 36 14.20 25.34 6.96
CA GLY A 36 13.86 25.29 5.54
C GLY A 36 13.68 26.67 4.91
N ILE A 37 13.85 26.73 3.59
CA ILE A 37 13.44 27.86 2.75
C ILE A 37 12.49 27.30 1.69
N GLY A 38 11.23 27.72 1.75
CA GLY A 38 10.18 27.39 0.79
C GLY A 38 9.97 28.51 -0.23
N SER A 39 9.12 28.24 -1.21
CA SER A 39 8.60 29.27 -2.14
C SER A 39 7.84 30.39 -1.42
N TYR A 40 7.31 30.10 -0.23
CA TYR A 40 6.42 30.99 0.53
C TYR A 40 7.10 31.71 1.68
N GLY A 41 8.32 31.31 2.04
CA GLY A 41 8.87 31.77 3.30
C GLY A 41 10.08 31.03 3.82
N LEU A 42 10.67 31.66 4.82
CA LEU A 42 11.66 31.07 5.70
C LEU A 42 10.96 30.30 6.82
N VAL A 43 11.36 29.04 7.02
CA VAL A 43 10.86 28.19 8.10
C VAL A 43 11.97 28.05 9.14
N LYS A 44 11.65 28.38 10.39
CA LYS A 44 12.54 28.26 11.54
C LYS A 44 11.96 27.33 12.60
N TYR A 45 12.80 26.50 13.18
CA TYR A 45 12.58 25.92 14.49
C TYR A 45 12.85 26.99 15.56
N GLY A 46 12.18 26.89 16.72
CA GLY A 46 12.54 27.63 17.92
C GLY A 46 11.90 27.03 19.17
N ARG A 47 12.26 27.58 20.33
CA ARG A 47 11.71 27.19 21.63
C ARG A 47 10.87 28.33 22.19
N TYR A 48 9.56 28.13 22.25
CA TYR A 48 8.62 29.15 22.69
C TYR A 48 8.32 29.00 24.18
N LYS A 49 8.34 30.12 24.91
CA LYS A 49 7.88 30.18 26.30
C LYS A 49 6.67 31.10 26.41
N PRO A 50 5.44 30.56 26.50
CA PRO A 50 4.26 31.38 26.69
C PRO A 50 4.34 32.14 28.02
N CYS A 51 3.91 33.41 28.04
CA CYS A 51 3.93 34.27 29.23
C CYS A 51 3.22 33.66 30.46
N ARG A 52 2.31 32.69 30.25
CA ARG A 52 1.50 32.04 31.29
C ARG A 52 1.78 30.54 31.48
N GLN A 53 2.81 29.99 30.82
CA GLN A 53 3.17 28.58 30.98
C GLN A 53 4.59 28.44 31.57
N PRO A 54 4.79 27.46 32.48
CA PRO A 54 6.06 27.32 33.19
C PRO A 54 7.18 26.75 32.31
N LEU A 55 6.82 25.93 31.32
CA LEU A 55 7.75 25.21 30.47
C LEU A 55 7.73 25.80 29.06
N SER A 56 8.91 25.85 28.45
CA SER A 56 9.04 26.12 27.03
C SER A 56 8.88 24.82 26.24
N HIS A 57 8.40 24.96 25.01
CA HIS A 57 8.23 23.84 24.09
C HIS A 57 8.72 24.22 22.69
N ASP A 58 9.01 23.19 21.91
CA ASP A 58 9.57 23.34 20.58
C ASP A 58 8.44 23.68 19.59
N VAL A 59 8.68 24.67 18.72
CA VAL A 59 7.72 25.20 17.75
C VAL A 59 8.36 25.42 16.39
N VAL A 60 7.51 25.56 15.37
CA VAL A 60 7.90 25.97 14.02
C VAL A 60 7.33 27.35 13.71
N LEU A 61 8.17 28.23 13.20
CA LEU A 61 7.84 29.57 12.74
C LEU A 61 7.94 29.63 11.21
N LYS A 62 6.85 29.99 10.54
CA LYS A 62 6.82 30.27 9.11
C LYS A 62 6.76 31.78 8.90
N LEU A 63 7.84 32.34 8.36
CA LEU A 63 7.98 33.76 8.05
C LEU A 63 7.87 33.96 6.55
N PRO A 64 7.06 34.90 6.05
CA PRO A 64 6.95 35.13 4.63
C PRO A 64 8.18 35.82 4.03
N CYS A 65 8.50 35.51 2.77
CA CYS A 65 9.65 36.10 2.06
C CYS A 65 9.35 37.50 1.51
N ASP A 66 8.15 37.74 0.97
CA ASP A 66 7.76 39.01 0.33
C ASP A 66 6.53 39.60 1.01
N VAL A 67 6.68 40.77 1.63
CA VAL A 67 5.58 41.52 2.24
C VAL A 67 5.29 42.75 1.38
N THR A 68 4.34 42.65 0.45
CA THR A 68 3.94 43.76 -0.44
C THR A 68 2.42 43.95 -0.49
N GLY A 69 1.95 45.18 -0.73
CA GLY A 69 0.52 45.43 -0.97
C GLY A 69 -0.41 45.06 0.19
N ASN A 70 -1.53 44.37 -0.11
CA ASN A 70 -2.60 44.03 0.84
C ASN A 70 -2.32 42.75 1.66
N TYR A 71 -1.03 42.40 1.80
CA TYR A 71 -0.54 41.14 2.38
C TYR A 71 -1.10 40.84 3.77
N GLU A 72 -1.25 41.86 4.62
CA GLU A 72 -1.79 41.70 5.98
C GLU A 72 -3.17 41.00 5.98
N LYS A 73 -4.05 41.36 5.05
CA LYS A 73 -5.40 40.76 4.96
C LYS A 73 -5.35 39.32 4.47
N GLU A 74 -4.41 38.97 3.60
CA GLU A 74 -4.22 37.60 3.10
C GLU A 74 -3.59 36.71 4.16
N PHE A 75 -2.55 37.21 4.84
CA PHE A 75 -1.90 36.53 5.96
C PHE A 75 -2.87 36.29 7.13
N ALA A 76 -3.71 37.26 7.46
CA ALA A 76 -4.76 37.08 8.48
C ALA A 76 -5.81 36.03 8.08
N LYS A 77 -6.14 35.92 6.78
CA LYS A 77 -7.05 34.87 6.28
C LYS A 77 -6.41 33.49 6.42
N GLU A 78 -5.14 33.35 6.05
CA GLU A 78 -4.39 32.09 6.22
C GLU A 78 -4.35 31.67 7.69
N ALA A 79 -3.96 32.58 8.60
CA ALA A 79 -3.93 32.30 10.03
C ALA A 79 -5.30 31.88 10.59
N LYS A 80 -6.39 32.50 10.12
CA LYS A 80 -7.76 32.13 10.51
C LYS A 80 -8.18 30.76 9.99
N LEU A 81 -7.81 30.42 8.76
CA LEU A 81 -8.05 29.10 8.17
C LEU A 81 -7.33 28.01 8.97
N LEU A 82 -6.04 28.20 9.25
CA LEU A 82 -5.25 27.27 10.05
C LEU A 82 -5.86 27.11 11.46
N ASN A 83 -6.28 28.21 12.08
CA ASN A 83 -6.91 28.19 13.39
C ASN A 83 -8.29 27.50 13.40
N SER A 84 -9.04 27.50 12.29
CA SER A 84 -10.37 26.87 12.23
C SER A 84 -10.31 25.34 12.13
N VAL A 85 -9.18 24.76 11.72
CA VAL A 85 -9.02 23.32 11.53
C VAL A 85 -8.13 22.64 12.58
N LYS A 86 -7.59 23.40 13.55
CA LYS A 86 -6.74 22.84 14.61
C LYS A 86 -7.47 21.81 15.46
N GLY A 87 -6.72 20.83 15.99
CA GLY A 87 -7.22 19.82 16.93
C GLY A 87 -7.46 18.43 16.32
N HIS A 88 -7.42 18.29 14.99
CA HIS A 88 -7.44 16.98 14.35
C HIS A 88 -6.06 16.30 14.44
N PRO A 89 -5.97 15.00 14.77
CA PRO A 89 -4.68 14.31 14.98
C PRO A 89 -3.78 14.29 13.74
N ASN A 90 -4.37 14.30 12.54
CA ASN A 90 -3.66 14.25 11.26
C ASN A 90 -3.57 15.60 10.52
N ILE A 91 -3.80 16.72 11.21
CA ILE A 91 -3.57 18.08 10.70
C ILE A 91 -2.56 18.76 11.61
N VAL A 92 -1.62 19.50 11.05
CA VAL A 92 -0.68 20.29 11.85
C VAL A 92 -1.41 21.35 12.66
N SER A 93 -1.11 21.41 13.96
CA SER A 93 -1.76 22.33 14.89
C SER A 93 -1.17 23.72 14.79
N PHE A 94 -2.02 24.69 14.49
CA PHE A 94 -1.71 26.12 14.59
C PHE A 94 -1.82 26.59 16.03
N GLU A 95 -0.77 27.26 16.52
CA GLU A 95 -0.69 27.73 17.90
C GLU A 95 -0.95 29.24 18.01
N ALA A 96 -0.23 30.06 17.23
CA ALA A 96 -0.28 31.50 17.37
C ALA A 96 0.22 32.25 16.12
N VAL A 97 -0.01 33.56 16.09
CA VAL A 97 0.50 34.47 15.05
C VAL A 97 1.28 35.64 15.66
N SER A 98 2.39 36.01 15.03
CA SER A 98 3.07 37.27 15.26
C SER A 98 2.75 38.21 14.12
N VAL A 99 2.57 39.50 14.42
CA VAL A 99 2.35 40.57 13.43
C VAL A 99 3.57 41.47 13.29
N ASN A 100 4.60 41.29 14.13
CA ASN A 100 5.84 42.04 14.06
C ASN A 100 7.04 41.19 14.51
N PRO A 101 7.80 40.58 13.56
CA PRO A 101 7.45 40.39 12.15
C PRO A 101 6.23 39.47 11.98
N PHE A 102 5.65 39.44 10.78
CA PHE A 102 4.63 38.43 10.44
C PHE A 102 5.23 37.03 10.55
N ALA A 103 4.64 36.18 11.40
CA ALA A 103 5.04 34.78 11.51
C ALA A 103 3.86 33.91 11.97
N LEU A 104 3.68 32.76 11.33
CA LEU A 104 2.75 31.72 11.80
C LEU A 104 3.52 30.75 12.69
N MET A 105 2.95 30.42 13.85
CA MET A 105 3.50 29.42 14.77
C MET A 105 2.66 28.16 14.71
N THR A 106 3.31 27.02 14.48
CA THR A 106 2.72 25.69 14.53
C THR A 106 3.51 24.77 15.46
N GLU A 107 2.91 23.63 15.82
CA GLU A 107 3.61 22.59 16.56
C GLU A 107 4.87 22.11 15.82
N TYR A 108 5.90 21.70 16.57
CA TYR A 108 7.08 21.05 16.00
C TYR A 108 6.87 19.52 15.92
N VAL A 109 6.94 19.00 14.70
CA VAL A 109 6.70 17.59 14.39
C VAL A 109 7.98 16.95 13.84
N LYS A 110 8.40 15.83 14.43
CA LYS A 110 9.53 15.04 13.94
C LYS A 110 9.36 13.54 14.18
N PHE A 111 9.93 12.75 13.27
CA PHE A 111 10.25 11.35 13.48
C PHE A 111 11.72 11.26 13.89
N SER A 112 11.98 10.74 15.08
CA SER A 112 13.33 10.49 15.60
C SER A 112 13.67 9.03 15.41
N PHE A 113 14.84 8.75 14.83
CA PHE A 113 15.33 7.39 14.67
C PHE A 113 16.10 6.87 15.90
N GLU A 114 16.15 7.66 16.99
CA GLU A 114 16.89 7.31 18.21
C GLU A 114 16.46 5.96 18.81
N PRO A 115 15.16 5.57 18.82
CA PRO A 115 14.74 4.24 19.24
C PRO A 115 15.29 3.08 18.39
N PHE A 116 15.86 3.37 17.22
CA PHE A 116 16.45 2.43 16.28
C PHE A 116 17.98 2.62 16.19
N GLU A 117 18.59 3.17 17.24
CA GLU A 117 20.04 3.40 17.36
C GLU A 117 20.62 4.37 16.32
N ASP A 118 19.78 5.24 15.75
CA ASP A 118 20.15 6.24 14.76
C ASP A 118 19.83 7.66 15.26
N GLN A 119 20.84 8.52 15.33
CA GLN A 119 20.74 9.88 15.88
C GLN A 119 20.05 10.88 14.94
N THR A 120 19.61 10.43 13.76
CA THR A 120 18.92 11.29 12.81
C THR A 120 17.47 11.57 13.23
N SER A 121 16.95 12.69 12.73
CA SER A 121 15.54 13.02 12.84
C SER A 121 15.11 13.73 11.57
N VAL A 122 13.90 13.44 11.14
CA VAL A 122 13.29 14.00 9.94
C VAL A 122 11.91 14.54 10.27
N SER A 123 11.47 15.57 9.55
CA SER A 123 10.14 16.15 9.76
C SER A 123 9.15 15.79 8.66
N SER A 124 9.59 15.66 7.40
CA SER A 124 8.71 15.39 6.26
C SER A 124 8.67 13.91 5.89
N LEU A 125 7.56 13.46 5.31
CA LEU A 125 7.42 12.13 4.75
C LEU A 125 8.43 11.90 3.61
N ALA A 126 8.73 12.93 2.81
CA ALA A 126 9.75 12.83 1.75
C ALA A 126 11.12 12.42 2.33
N ASP A 127 11.55 13.10 3.40
CA ASP A 127 12.83 12.82 4.04
C ASP A 127 12.80 11.46 4.77
N PHE A 128 11.67 11.10 5.39
CA PHE A 128 11.48 9.79 6.02
C PHE A 128 11.63 8.64 5.02
N LEU A 129 10.93 8.70 3.87
CA LEU A 129 11.03 7.65 2.86
C LEU A 129 12.46 7.54 2.32
N SER A 130 13.12 8.68 2.04
CA SER A 130 14.50 8.69 1.57
C SER A 130 15.47 8.12 2.62
N HIS A 131 15.30 8.48 3.88
CA HIS A 131 16.15 8.01 4.97
C HIS A 131 16.01 6.50 5.15
N VAL A 132 14.77 6.02 5.31
CA VAL A 132 14.49 4.59 5.52
C VAL A 132 14.95 3.74 4.34
N HIS A 133 14.71 4.18 3.09
CA HIS A 133 15.24 3.50 1.91
C HIS A 133 16.76 3.37 1.95
N SER A 134 17.47 4.44 2.31
CA SER A 134 18.94 4.47 2.26
C SER A 134 19.63 3.76 3.43
N GLN A 135 19.05 3.81 4.64
CA GLN A 135 19.71 3.33 5.86
C GLN A 135 19.23 1.95 6.33
N TYR A 136 18.01 1.54 5.97
CA TYR A 136 17.37 0.33 6.52
C TYR A 136 17.13 -0.74 5.47
N HIS A 137 18.19 -1.17 4.77
CA HIS A 137 18.19 -2.28 3.81
C HIS A 137 16.90 -2.39 2.97
N GLU A 138 16.53 -1.30 2.28
CA GLU A 138 15.29 -1.24 1.50
C GLU A 138 14.03 -1.48 2.38
N PHE A 139 13.82 -0.62 3.38
CA PHE A 139 12.61 -0.61 4.23
C PHE A 139 12.42 -1.80 5.18
N SER A 140 13.44 -2.61 5.40
CA SER A 140 13.34 -3.76 6.30
C SER A 140 12.98 -3.34 7.73
N GLY A 141 11.88 -3.90 8.26
CA GLY A 141 11.35 -3.60 9.59
C GLY A 141 10.41 -2.38 9.64
N PHE A 142 10.22 -1.66 8.53
CA PHE A 142 9.35 -0.49 8.41
C PHE A 142 8.14 -0.75 7.50
N GLU A 143 7.93 -1.98 7.03
CA GLU A 143 6.93 -2.29 6.03
C GLU A 143 5.50 -2.04 6.53
N HIS A 144 5.22 -2.30 7.81
CA HIS A 144 3.90 -2.07 8.44
C HIS A 144 3.58 -0.58 8.65
N VAL A 145 4.57 0.31 8.55
CA VAL A 145 4.38 1.76 8.70
C VAL A 145 3.63 2.35 7.50
N VAL A 146 3.87 1.83 6.30
CA VAL A 146 3.31 2.31 5.03
C VAL A 146 1.77 2.40 5.01
N PRO A 147 0.99 1.35 5.38
CA PRO A 147 -0.46 1.46 5.44
C PRO A 147 -0.96 2.45 6.50
N VAL A 148 -0.23 2.62 7.62
CA VAL A 148 -0.56 3.61 8.65
C VAL A 148 -0.41 5.02 8.12
N ILE A 149 0.66 5.31 7.38
CA ILE A 149 0.87 6.61 6.72
C ILE A 149 -0.28 6.90 5.75
N GLY A 150 -0.61 5.95 4.88
CA GLY A 150 -1.72 6.10 3.92
C GLY A 150 -3.03 6.45 4.62
N LYS A 151 -3.34 5.75 5.72
CA LYS A 151 -4.56 5.96 6.50
C LYS A 151 -4.59 7.34 7.17
N ASP A 152 -3.49 7.74 7.81
CA ASP A 152 -3.39 9.03 8.48
C ASP A 152 -3.55 10.19 7.50
N VAL A 153 -2.96 10.09 6.31
CA VAL A 153 -3.14 11.09 5.24
C VAL A 153 -4.58 11.14 4.77
N ALA A 154 -5.24 9.99 4.58
CA ALA A 154 -6.65 9.93 4.21
C ALA A 154 -7.56 10.57 5.28
N ASN A 155 -7.30 10.29 6.57
CA ASN A 155 -8.02 10.90 7.69
C ASN A 155 -7.86 12.43 7.72
N GLY A 156 -6.64 12.92 7.52
CA GLY A 156 -6.37 14.37 7.43
C GLY A 156 -7.13 15.01 6.26
N LEU A 157 -7.04 14.43 5.06
CA LEU A 157 -7.75 14.95 3.89
C LEU A 157 -9.26 14.91 4.05
N LYS A 158 -9.81 13.81 4.59
CA LYS A 158 -11.24 13.70 4.89
C LYS A 158 -11.69 14.87 5.75
N TYR A 159 -10.97 15.12 6.84
CA TYR A 159 -11.30 16.20 7.77
C TYR A 159 -11.25 17.59 7.09
N LEU A 160 -10.26 17.86 6.24
CA LEU A 160 -10.23 19.10 5.45
C LEU A 160 -11.44 19.19 4.51
N HIS A 161 -11.74 18.11 3.79
CA HIS A 161 -12.84 18.05 2.82
C HIS A 161 -14.21 18.21 3.46
N ASP A 162 -14.43 17.61 4.64
CA ASP A 162 -15.64 17.77 5.46
C ASP A 162 -15.83 19.22 5.92
N ASN A 163 -14.73 19.96 6.13
CA ASN A 163 -14.72 21.38 6.43
C ASN A 163 -14.71 22.27 5.17
N ASN A 164 -14.94 21.71 3.98
CA ASN A 164 -14.93 22.40 2.69
C ASN A 164 -13.61 23.13 2.39
N ILE A 165 -12.49 22.52 2.81
CA ILE A 165 -11.13 22.97 2.57
C ILE A 165 -10.45 21.95 1.66
N VAL A 166 -9.84 22.43 0.58
CA VAL A 166 -9.08 21.62 -0.37
C VAL A 166 -7.61 21.98 -0.26
N HIS A 167 -6.70 21.03 -0.26
CA HIS A 167 -5.28 21.23 0.01
C HIS A 167 -4.52 21.83 -1.18
N ARG A 168 -4.71 21.27 -2.38
CA ARG A 168 -4.15 21.63 -3.69
C ARG A 168 -2.64 21.45 -3.91
N ASP A 169 -1.84 21.35 -2.85
CA ASP A 169 -0.40 21.04 -2.95
C ASP A 169 -0.01 19.82 -2.10
N LEU A 170 -0.85 18.77 -2.07
CA LEU A 170 -0.56 17.59 -1.25
C LEU A 170 0.60 16.81 -1.88
N LYS A 171 1.65 16.57 -1.09
CA LYS A 171 2.84 15.81 -1.49
C LYS A 171 3.60 15.38 -0.24
N PRO A 172 4.54 14.41 -0.33
CA PRO A 172 5.31 13.94 0.83
C PRO A 172 6.07 15.05 1.58
N ALA A 173 6.50 16.12 0.90
CA ALA A 173 7.16 17.25 1.56
C ALA A 173 6.23 18.06 2.48
N ASN A 174 4.91 18.01 2.25
CA ASN A 174 3.88 18.73 3.03
C ASN A 174 3.14 17.79 4.01
N ILE A 175 3.60 16.55 4.15
CA ILE A 175 3.11 15.58 5.14
C ILE A 175 4.19 15.43 6.19
N LEU A 176 3.91 15.86 7.41
CA LEU A 176 4.83 15.72 8.54
C LEU A 176 4.71 14.34 9.16
N VAL A 177 5.81 13.78 9.64
CA VAL A 177 5.88 12.47 10.30
C VAL A 177 6.29 12.62 11.75
N SER A 178 5.64 11.87 12.64
CA SER A 178 5.94 11.88 14.08
C SER A 178 6.00 10.48 14.66
N ASN A 179 6.95 10.29 15.57
CA ASN A 179 6.91 9.23 16.56
C ASN A 179 7.12 9.72 18.00
N GLN A 180 6.96 11.02 18.22
CA GLN A 180 7.22 11.67 19.51
C GLN A 180 6.36 11.09 20.65
N HIS A 181 5.25 10.41 20.33
CA HIS A 181 4.41 9.75 21.33
C HIS A 181 5.06 8.51 21.98
N TYR A 182 6.12 7.95 21.41
CA TYR A 182 6.86 6.83 22.01
C TYR A 182 8.39 7.04 22.09
N THR A 183 8.93 8.20 21.70
CA THR A 183 10.39 8.43 21.71
C THR A 183 11.06 8.27 23.08
N HIS A 184 10.28 8.33 24.17
CA HIS A 184 10.78 8.21 25.55
C HIS A 184 10.57 6.80 26.14
N MET A 185 9.97 5.89 25.36
CA MET A 185 9.64 4.53 25.79
C MET A 185 10.79 3.57 25.47
N HIS A 186 10.89 2.48 26.23
CA HIS A 186 11.93 1.46 26.08
C HIS A 186 11.37 0.05 26.33
N GLY A 187 12.08 -0.98 25.87
CA GLY A 187 11.70 -2.39 26.07
C GLY A 187 10.31 -2.72 25.49
N ASP A 188 9.54 -3.52 26.21
CA ASP A 188 8.23 -4.03 25.76
C ASP A 188 7.23 -2.92 25.43
N GLU A 189 7.30 -1.76 26.11
CA GLU A 189 6.41 -0.61 25.82
C GLU A 189 6.69 -0.01 24.44
N LEU A 190 7.97 0.12 24.08
CA LEU A 190 8.39 0.60 22.76
C LEU A 190 7.96 -0.39 21.68
N GLU A 191 8.17 -1.68 21.90
CA GLU A 191 7.77 -2.72 20.94
C GLU A 191 6.26 -2.73 20.73
N PHE A 192 5.46 -2.65 21.80
CA PHE A 192 4.02 -2.55 21.71
C PHE A 192 3.60 -1.32 20.90
N MET A 193 4.16 -0.14 21.21
CA MET A 193 3.81 1.09 20.52
C MET A 193 4.27 1.10 19.06
N TRP A 194 5.43 0.52 18.74
CA TRP A 194 5.94 0.37 17.39
C TRP A 194 5.02 -0.51 16.52
N ASN A 195 4.46 -1.56 17.10
CA ASN A 195 3.52 -2.43 16.38
C ASN A 195 2.11 -1.81 16.30
N TYR A 196 1.66 -1.12 17.34
CA TYR A 196 0.29 -0.57 17.41
C TYR A 196 0.13 0.77 16.68
N LYS A 197 1.09 1.69 16.83
CA LYS A 197 1.05 3.04 16.26
C LYS A 197 2.48 3.51 15.92
N PRO A 198 3.11 2.94 14.87
CA PRO A 198 4.50 3.22 14.52
C PRO A 198 4.76 4.67 14.10
N VAL A 199 3.74 5.38 13.62
CA VAL A 199 3.88 6.75 13.12
C VAL A 199 2.57 7.50 13.29
N VAL A 200 2.67 8.83 13.34
CA VAL A 200 1.56 9.75 13.15
C VAL A 200 1.92 10.68 11.99
N CYS A 201 1.07 10.74 10.97
CA CYS A 201 1.22 11.69 9.88
C CYS A 201 0.27 12.87 10.03
N LYS A 202 0.78 14.08 9.78
CA LYS A 202 0.05 15.34 9.88
C LYS A 202 0.20 16.14 8.59
N ILE A 203 -0.92 16.51 7.97
CA ILE A 203 -0.92 17.36 6.78
C ILE A 203 -0.62 18.81 7.19
N ALA A 204 0.32 19.43 6.49
CA ALA A 204 0.77 20.80 6.68
C ALA A 204 0.68 21.60 5.38
N ASP A 205 0.91 22.91 5.44
CA ASP A 205 0.99 23.80 4.26
C ASP A 205 -0.25 23.83 3.34
N PHE A 206 -1.44 23.54 3.87
CA PHE A 206 -2.73 23.76 3.20
C PHE A 206 -3.17 25.24 3.17
N GLY A 207 -2.25 26.18 3.32
CA GLY A 207 -2.50 27.62 3.24
C GLY A 207 -2.88 28.10 1.83
N GLU A 208 -2.55 27.33 0.79
CA GLU A 208 -3.10 27.46 -0.58
C GLU A 208 -4.55 26.99 -0.68
N GLY A 209 -5.04 26.31 0.36
CA GLY A 209 -6.36 25.75 0.43
C GLY A 209 -7.41 26.83 0.61
N ARG A 210 -8.32 26.91 -0.35
CA ARG A 210 -9.39 27.92 -0.31
C ARG A 210 -10.64 27.30 0.25
N SER A 211 -11.15 27.87 1.33
CA SER A 211 -12.54 27.66 1.78
C SER A 211 -13.52 27.98 0.64
N ALA A 212 -14.65 27.28 0.57
CA ALA A 212 -15.75 27.56 -0.38
C ALA A 212 -16.11 29.07 -0.49
N ILE A 213 -15.88 29.85 0.56
CA ILE A 213 -16.09 31.30 0.61
C ILE A 213 -15.21 32.09 -0.40
N ILE A 214 -14.12 31.50 -0.94
CA ILE A 214 -13.09 32.18 -1.76
C ILE A 214 -12.95 31.55 -3.17
N GLN A 215 -13.68 30.47 -3.48
CA GLN A 215 -13.35 29.59 -4.61
C GLN A 215 -13.68 30.10 -6.03
N THR A 216 -14.59 31.07 -6.22
CA THR A 216 -15.18 31.30 -7.56
C THR A 216 -14.44 32.27 -8.49
N GLN A 217 -13.50 33.11 -8.03
CA GLN A 217 -12.91 34.16 -8.90
C GLN A 217 -11.40 34.09 -9.16
N THR A 218 -10.65 33.17 -8.54
CA THR A 218 -9.17 33.23 -8.56
C THR A 218 -8.51 31.89 -8.91
N LEU A 219 -9.16 31.03 -9.70
CA LEU A 219 -8.63 29.70 -10.08
C LEU A 219 -7.24 29.74 -10.75
N ILE A 220 -6.78 30.91 -11.24
CA ILE A 220 -5.71 31.01 -12.22
C ILE A 220 -4.40 31.67 -11.68
N SER A 221 -4.37 32.22 -10.46
CA SER A 221 -3.26 33.11 -10.06
C SER A 221 -2.11 32.52 -9.24
N SER A 222 -2.19 31.30 -8.71
CA SER A 222 -1.12 30.72 -7.87
C SER A 222 -0.25 29.74 -8.69
N LYS A 223 0.66 30.29 -9.49
CA LYS A 223 1.71 29.51 -10.16
C LYS A 223 2.79 29.15 -9.15
N VAL A 224 2.84 27.90 -8.69
CA VAL A 224 4.04 27.37 -8.03
C VAL A 224 5.07 27.02 -9.11
N GLN A 225 5.97 27.95 -9.39
CA GLN A 225 7.11 27.73 -10.28
C GLN A 225 8.31 27.29 -9.45
N THR A 226 8.58 25.97 -9.42
CA THR A 226 9.94 25.40 -9.35
C THR A 226 9.86 23.88 -9.47
N LEU A 227 10.23 23.37 -10.66
CA LEU A 227 10.20 21.94 -11.00
C LEU A 227 11.23 21.09 -10.24
N ASP A 228 12.31 21.68 -9.74
CA ASP A 228 13.42 20.96 -9.07
C ASP A 228 13.05 20.25 -7.75
N ARG A 229 11.81 20.46 -7.25
CA ARG A 229 11.29 19.85 -6.03
C ARG A 229 10.24 18.74 -6.27
N GLY A 230 9.91 18.40 -7.52
CA GLY A 230 8.97 17.31 -7.84
C GLY A 230 7.48 17.63 -7.67
N SER A 231 7.10 18.86 -7.29
CA SER A 231 5.69 19.24 -7.06
C SER A 231 4.73 18.97 -8.24
N PRO A 232 5.09 19.20 -9.52
CA PRO A 232 4.17 18.95 -10.64
C PRO A 232 3.77 17.48 -10.83
N ALA A 233 4.61 16.53 -10.38
CA ALA A 233 4.32 15.10 -10.51
C ALA A 233 3.10 14.66 -9.67
N TYR A 234 2.69 15.48 -8.69
CA TYR A 234 1.51 15.26 -7.85
C TYR A 234 0.28 16.02 -8.33
N MET A 235 0.40 16.90 -9.34
CA MET A 235 -0.71 17.69 -9.85
C MET A 235 -1.62 16.85 -10.74
N ALA A 236 -2.94 17.05 -10.59
CA ALA A 236 -3.93 16.40 -11.44
C ALA A 236 -3.84 16.91 -12.89
N PRO A 237 -4.13 16.08 -13.92
CA PRO A 237 -4.03 16.45 -15.32
C PRO A 237 -4.87 17.68 -15.67
N GLU A 238 -6.07 17.81 -15.11
CA GLU A 238 -6.97 18.95 -15.33
C GLU A 238 -6.50 20.26 -14.71
N ILE A 239 -5.53 20.21 -13.78
CA ILE A 239 -4.88 21.40 -13.24
C ILE A 239 -3.62 21.73 -14.04
N PHE A 240 -2.89 20.70 -14.45
CA PHE A 240 -1.58 20.87 -15.07
C PHE A 240 -1.63 21.09 -16.60
N LEU A 241 -2.61 20.51 -17.30
CA LEU A 241 -2.79 20.64 -18.75
C LEU A 241 -3.72 21.82 -19.09
N PRO A 242 -3.24 22.88 -19.75
CA PRO A 242 -4.03 24.07 -20.05
C PRO A 242 -5.34 23.77 -20.80
N GLU A 243 -5.32 22.79 -21.70
CA GLU A 243 -6.48 22.37 -22.50
C GLU A 243 -7.57 21.66 -21.70
N LEU A 244 -7.27 21.16 -20.50
CA LEU A 244 -8.22 20.49 -19.61
C LEU A 244 -8.68 21.38 -18.45
N GLN A 245 -8.10 22.57 -18.30
CA GLN A 245 -8.42 23.47 -17.19
C GLN A 245 -9.87 23.94 -17.27
N PRO A 246 -10.69 23.70 -16.23
CA PRO A 246 -12.06 24.17 -16.22
C PRO A 246 -12.09 25.70 -16.07
N GLN A 247 -13.05 26.36 -16.74
CA GLN A 247 -13.28 27.80 -16.56
C GLN A 247 -13.73 28.13 -15.13
N GLU A 248 -14.57 27.25 -14.56
CA GLU A 248 -14.99 27.26 -13.16
C GLU A 248 -14.90 25.84 -12.60
N ALA A 249 -14.34 25.68 -11.41
CA ALA A 249 -14.24 24.39 -10.74
C ALA A 249 -15.18 24.35 -9.54
N THR A 250 -16.00 23.30 -9.46
CA THR A 250 -16.81 23.00 -8.29
C THR A 250 -15.94 22.52 -7.12
N LEU A 251 -16.45 22.63 -5.90
CA LEU A 251 -15.74 22.13 -4.72
C LEU A 251 -15.43 20.63 -4.83
N GLU A 252 -16.35 19.83 -5.36
CA GLU A 252 -16.15 18.38 -5.53
C GLU A 252 -15.05 18.05 -6.55
N GLN A 253 -14.94 18.82 -7.64
CA GLN A 253 -13.82 18.68 -8.57
C GLN A 253 -12.48 19.04 -7.90
N LEU A 254 -12.46 20.06 -7.05
CA LEU A 254 -11.26 20.43 -6.30
C LEU A 254 -10.88 19.37 -5.25
N LYS A 255 -11.85 18.72 -4.61
CA LYS A 255 -11.59 17.54 -3.75
C LYS A 255 -11.03 16.38 -4.57
N ALA A 256 -11.52 16.15 -5.79
CA ALA A 256 -11.00 15.14 -6.70
C ALA A 256 -9.55 15.42 -7.17
N VAL A 257 -9.12 16.70 -7.18
CA VAL A 257 -7.71 17.07 -7.40
C VAL A 257 -6.84 16.66 -6.22
N ASP A 258 -7.28 16.89 -4.98
CA ASP A 258 -6.56 16.38 -3.78
C ASP A 258 -6.52 14.85 -3.77
N ALA A 259 -7.60 14.21 -4.22
CA ALA A 259 -7.68 12.77 -4.32
C ALA A 259 -6.62 12.21 -5.30
N TRP A 260 -6.41 12.87 -6.44
CA TRP A 260 -5.31 12.53 -7.35
C TRP A 260 -3.95 12.63 -6.66
N ALA A 261 -3.68 13.75 -5.98
CA ALA A 261 -2.44 13.96 -5.26
C ALA A 261 -2.22 12.91 -4.16
N TYR A 262 -3.29 12.51 -3.45
CA TYR A 262 -3.28 11.41 -2.50
C TYR A 262 -2.92 10.08 -3.17
N GLY A 263 -3.53 9.76 -4.31
CA GLY A 263 -3.15 8.60 -5.12
C GLY A 263 -1.65 8.59 -5.46
N MET A 264 -1.10 9.74 -5.86
CA MET A 264 0.34 9.88 -6.11
C MET A 264 1.20 9.70 -4.86
N VAL A 265 0.74 10.16 -3.69
CA VAL A 265 1.40 9.87 -2.39
C VAL A 265 1.40 8.36 -2.12
N LEU A 266 0.27 7.67 -2.28
CA LEU A 266 0.19 6.21 -2.10
C LEU A 266 1.16 5.46 -3.02
N PHE A 267 1.32 5.92 -4.25
CA PHE A 267 2.27 5.32 -5.20
C PHE A 267 3.73 5.45 -4.73
N VAL A 268 4.12 6.62 -4.21
CA VAL A 268 5.49 6.82 -3.71
C VAL A 268 5.72 6.06 -2.40
N LEU A 269 4.69 5.90 -1.55
CA LEU A 269 4.80 5.07 -0.34
C LEU A 269 5.20 3.62 -0.64
N VAL A 270 4.75 3.06 -1.76
CA VAL A 270 5.08 1.69 -2.20
C VAL A 270 6.26 1.65 -3.18
N ASN A 271 6.90 2.80 -3.41
CA ASN A 271 8.09 2.98 -4.24
C ASN A 271 9.07 3.99 -3.60
N PRO A 272 9.53 3.78 -2.36
CA PRO A 272 10.31 4.78 -1.63
C PRO A 272 11.72 5.04 -2.23
N ALA A 273 12.15 4.24 -3.21
CA ALA A 273 13.35 4.53 -4.02
C ALA A 273 13.14 5.67 -5.03
N LEU A 274 11.89 6.02 -5.34
CA LEU A 274 11.57 7.12 -6.24
C LEU A 274 11.52 8.45 -5.47
N ARG A 275 12.10 9.49 -6.06
CA ARG A 275 12.02 10.85 -5.54
C ARG A 275 10.65 11.50 -5.78
N TYR A 276 9.98 11.11 -6.86
CA TYR A 276 8.65 11.59 -7.23
C TYR A 276 7.95 10.63 -8.22
N PRO A 277 6.61 10.69 -8.37
CA PRO A 277 5.89 9.93 -9.39
C PRO A 277 6.38 10.27 -10.81
N PHE A 278 6.31 9.32 -11.73
CA PHE A 278 6.76 9.47 -13.12
C PHE A 278 8.29 9.60 -13.33
N GLN A 279 9.11 9.36 -12.31
CA GLN A 279 10.57 9.51 -12.43
C GLN A 279 11.16 8.66 -13.57
N GLU A 280 10.80 7.37 -13.66
CA GLU A 280 11.30 6.45 -14.69
C GLU A 280 10.81 6.83 -16.08
N GLU A 281 9.55 7.24 -16.19
CA GLU A 281 8.91 7.68 -17.43
C GLU A 281 9.56 8.96 -17.95
N LEU A 282 9.84 9.91 -17.06
CA LEU A 282 10.53 11.15 -17.40
C LEU A 282 11.97 10.89 -17.84
N ILE A 283 12.67 9.94 -17.22
CA ILE A 283 14.01 9.53 -17.66
C ILE A 283 13.93 8.98 -19.09
N LYS A 284 13.02 8.03 -19.35
CA LYS A 284 12.83 7.42 -20.68
C LYS A 284 12.47 8.45 -21.75
N GLU A 285 11.49 9.31 -21.46
CA GLU A 285 11.00 10.31 -22.42
C GLU A 285 12.09 11.34 -22.76
N ARG A 286 12.92 11.73 -21.79
CA ARG A 286 14.04 12.65 -22.01
C ARG A 286 15.24 11.99 -22.68
N SER A 287 15.45 10.69 -22.48
CA SER A 287 16.44 9.94 -23.27
C SER A 287 16.07 9.95 -24.76
N SER A 288 14.78 9.84 -25.08
CA SER A 288 14.28 9.96 -26.46
C SER A 288 14.23 11.41 -26.97
N ASN A 289 13.99 12.39 -26.09
CA ASN A 289 13.85 13.80 -26.44
C ASN A 289 14.66 14.74 -25.51
N PRO A 290 16.01 14.81 -25.64
CA PRO A 290 16.87 15.47 -24.65
C PRO A 290 16.64 16.97 -24.46
N PHE A 291 16.16 17.66 -25.50
CA PHE A 291 15.91 19.10 -25.49
C PHE A 291 14.55 19.50 -24.91
N ARG A 292 13.65 18.54 -24.67
CA ARG A 292 12.34 18.83 -24.08
C ARG A 292 12.49 19.11 -22.59
N SER A 293 11.80 20.15 -22.11
CA SER A 293 11.76 20.45 -20.68
C SER A 293 11.13 19.29 -19.89
N VAL A 294 11.44 19.18 -18.59
CA VAL A 294 10.81 18.18 -17.71
C VAL A 294 9.30 18.40 -17.67
N GLU A 295 8.85 19.66 -17.62
CA GLU A 295 7.45 20.04 -17.61
C GLU A 295 6.72 19.55 -18.86
N ASP A 296 7.28 19.82 -20.04
CA ASP A 296 6.66 19.41 -21.30
C ASP A 296 6.71 17.89 -21.49
N SER A 297 7.74 17.22 -20.97
CA SER A 297 7.82 15.76 -20.96
C SER A 297 6.71 15.16 -20.10
N LEU A 298 6.48 15.71 -18.90
CA LEU A 298 5.36 15.31 -18.04
C LEU A 298 4.00 15.56 -18.72
N LYS A 299 3.82 16.69 -19.40
CA LYS A 299 2.58 16.96 -20.16
C LYS A 299 2.34 15.90 -21.23
N VAL A 300 3.37 15.43 -21.93
CA VAL A 300 3.23 14.35 -22.92
C VAL A 300 2.79 13.05 -22.25
N ILE A 301 3.44 12.65 -21.15
CA ILE A 301 3.09 11.45 -20.38
C ILE A 301 1.61 11.50 -19.95
N LEU A 302 1.17 12.62 -19.38
CA LEU A 302 -0.20 12.81 -18.92
C LEU A 302 -1.22 12.84 -20.06
N ARG A 303 -0.90 13.44 -21.22
CA ARG A 303 -1.76 13.40 -22.42
C ARG A 303 -1.95 11.99 -22.95
N CYS A 304 -0.95 11.12 -22.80
CA CYS A 304 -1.04 9.71 -23.15
C CYS A 304 -1.80 8.87 -22.11
N CYS A 305 -2.32 9.49 -21.05
CA CYS A 305 -2.94 8.78 -19.92
C CYS A 305 -2.05 7.68 -19.33
N GLN A 306 -0.72 7.87 -19.42
CA GLN A 306 0.25 6.92 -18.90
C GLN A 306 0.34 7.07 -17.38
N ARG A 307 0.27 5.95 -16.65
CA ARG A 307 0.42 5.87 -15.19
C ARG A 307 1.88 5.64 -14.80
N PRO A 308 2.32 6.12 -13.61
CA PRO A 308 3.67 5.88 -13.15
C PRO A 308 3.86 4.39 -12.83
N GLN A 309 5.01 3.84 -13.20
CA GLN A 309 5.33 2.42 -13.04
C GLN A 309 6.10 2.15 -11.76
N CYS A 310 5.78 1.05 -11.09
CA CYS A 310 6.50 0.64 -9.89
C CYS A 310 7.96 0.27 -10.20
N THR A 311 8.83 0.55 -9.26
CA THR A 311 10.21 0.06 -9.26
C THR A 311 10.25 -1.43 -8.95
N SER A 312 11.25 -2.12 -9.51
CA SER A 312 11.45 -3.56 -9.25
C SER A 312 12.06 -3.85 -7.87
N ILE A 313 12.54 -2.83 -7.15
CA ILE A 313 13.21 -2.96 -5.84
C ILE A 313 12.26 -3.56 -4.80
N TYR A 314 10.99 -3.14 -4.81
CA TYR A 314 10.01 -3.48 -3.78
C TYR A 314 8.92 -4.45 -4.25
N GLU A 315 9.19 -5.23 -5.29
CA GLU A 315 8.17 -6.13 -5.89
C GLU A 315 7.55 -7.08 -4.87
N VAL A 316 8.34 -7.60 -3.92
CA VAL A 316 7.85 -8.49 -2.87
C VAL A 316 6.86 -7.77 -1.95
N GLN A 317 7.23 -6.59 -1.44
CA GLN A 317 6.39 -5.82 -0.54
C GLN A 317 5.12 -5.33 -1.28
N GLN A 318 5.26 -4.85 -2.52
CA GLN A 318 4.15 -4.45 -3.39
C GLN A 318 3.18 -5.60 -3.70
N ALA A 319 3.67 -6.83 -3.80
CA ALA A 319 2.86 -8.03 -3.98
C ALA A 319 2.18 -8.50 -2.67
N THR A 320 2.71 -8.09 -1.52
CA THR A 320 2.30 -8.61 -0.21
C THR A 320 1.80 -7.49 0.72
N VAL A 321 2.62 -7.05 1.67
CA VAL A 321 2.27 -6.13 2.76
C VAL A 321 1.85 -4.73 2.30
N TRP A 322 2.30 -4.29 1.13
CA TRP A 322 1.94 -3.01 0.53
C TRP A 322 0.86 -3.12 -0.56
N ASN A 323 0.35 -4.33 -0.82
CA ASN A 323 -0.56 -4.54 -1.94
C ASN A 323 -1.87 -3.75 -1.80
N THR A 324 -2.42 -3.66 -0.58
CA THR A 324 -3.61 -2.83 -0.32
C THR A 324 -3.36 -1.37 -0.69
N VAL A 325 -2.22 -0.81 -0.27
CA VAL A 325 -1.83 0.57 -0.57
C VAL A 325 -1.64 0.78 -2.08
N LEU A 326 -0.96 -0.15 -2.75
CA LEU A 326 -0.78 -0.12 -4.21
C LEU A 326 -2.13 -0.19 -4.95
N SER A 327 -3.04 -1.06 -4.52
CA SER A 327 -4.36 -1.22 -5.15
C SER A 327 -5.27 0.01 -4.98
N LEU A 328 -5.05 0.78 -3.91
CA LEU A 328 -5.80 2.00 -3.66
C LEU A 328 -5.38 3.15 -4.58
N HIS A 329 -4.14 3.19 -5.06
CA HIS A 329 -3.67 4.26 -5.93
C HIS A 329 -4.56 4.44 -7.18
N GLU A 330 -4.86 3.34 -7.88
CA GLU A 330 -5.53 3.37 -9.19
C GLU A 330 -6.87 4.13 -9.23
N PRO A 331 -7.86 3.86 -8.35
CA PRO A 331 -9.13 4.59 -8.37
C PRO A 331 -9.00 6.08 -8.05
N TYR A 332 -7.96 6.49 -7.32
CA TYR A 332 -7.67 7.90 -7.03
C TYR A 332 -6.91 8.60 -8.17
N THR A 333 -6.22 7.84 -9.03
CA THR A 333 -5.47 8.37 -10.19
C THR A 333 -6.16 8.07 -11.53
N GLU A 334 -7.49 8.00 -11.52
CA GLU A 334 -8.26 7.93 -12.76
C GLU A 334 -8.20 9.27 -13.51
N PHE A 335 -7.87 9.19 -14.81
CA PHE A 335 -7.71 10.37 -15.67
C PHE A 335 -9.05 11.03 -15.97
N ASP A 336 -10.10 10.22 -16.10
CA ASP A 336 -11.48 10.71 -16.18
C ASP A 336 -11.97 11.12 -14.79
N ILE A 337 -12.05 12.43 -14.56
CA ILE A 337 -12.46 13.02 -13.27
C ILE A 337 -13.84 12.52 -12.80
N SER A 338 -14.74 12.14 -13.72
CA SER A 338 -16.08 11.64 -13.36
C SER A 338 -16.06 10.24 -12.77
N LYS A 339 -15.01 9.46 -13.06
CA LYS A 339 -14.78 8.11 -12.54
C LYS A 339 -13.80 8.10 -11.38
N ARG A 340 -13.06 9.20 -11.19
CA ARG A 340 -12.08 9.33 -10.11
C ARG A 340 -12.79 9.33 -8.76
N LYS A 341 -12.27 8.51 -7.88
CA LYS A 341 -12.69 8.48 -6.49
C LYS A 341 -12.26 9.75 -5.77
N SER A 342 -13.19 10.44 -5.11
CA SER A 342 -12.92 11.66 -4.33
C SER A 342 -13.07 11.47 -2.82
N SER A 343 -13.92 10.55 -2.38
CA SER A 343 -14.17 10.23 -0.97
C SER A 343 -12.98 9.47 -0.36
N MET A 344 -12.58 9.87 0.85
CA MET A 344 -11.46 9.29 1.60
C MET A 344 -11.90 8.14 2.53
N GLU A 345 -13.19 8.03 2.84
CA GLU A 345 -13.79 7.03 3.73
C GLU A 345 -13.45 5.61 3.31
N ASP A 346 -13.52 5.35 2.01
CA ASP A 346 -13.20 4.03 1.48
C ASP A 346 -11.70 3.72 1.60
N ALA A 347 -10.81 4.69 1.43
CA ALA A 347 -9.38 4.46 1.67
C ALA A 347 -9.12 4.10 3.14
N ILE A 348 -9.75 4.82 4.06
CA ILE A 348 -9.64 4.57 5.50
C ILE A 348 -10.13 3.15 5.82
N SER A 349 -11.34 2.78 5.36
CA SER A 349 -11.92 1.46 5.58
C SER A 349 -11.05 0.31 5.03
N ASN A 350 -10.50 0.47 3.82
CA ASN A 350 -9.60 -0.53 3.23
C ASN A 350 -8.29 -0.68 4.02
N LEU A 351 -7.73 0.43 4.51
CA LEU A 351 -6.45 0.42 5.26
C LEU A 351 -6.61 0.00 6.72
N GLU A 352 -7.81 0.08 7.30
CA GLU A 352 -8.13 -0.47 8.62
C GLU A 352 -8.36 -1.99 8.61
N GLY A 353 -8.47 -2.61 7.44
CA GLY A 353 -8.79 -4.03 7.32
C GLY A 353 -10.26 -4.35 7.59
N SER A 354 -11.14 -3.33 7.57
CA SER A 354 -12.60 -3.45 7.83
C SER A 354 -13.38 -4.06 6.65
N LEU A 355 -12.71 -4.73 5.71
CA LEU A 355 -13.34 -5.35 4.55
C LEU A 355 -14.10 -6.63 4.97
N PRO A 356 -15.23 -6.96 4.31
CA PRO A 356 -15.91 -8.22 4.56
C PRO A 356 -14.99 -9.41 4.32
N LEU A 357 -15.15 -10.46 5.13
CA LEU A 357 -14.42 -11.72 4.97
C LEU A 357 -14.78 -12.35 3.61
N LEU A 358 -13.96 -12.10 2.59
CA LEU A 358 -14.19 -12.62 1.23
C LEU A 358 -14.00 -14.15 1.11
N CYS A 359 -13.52 -14.79 2.18
CA CYS A 359 -13.17 -16.20 2.19
C CYS A 359 -13.22 -16.82 3.59
N GLU A 360 -13.40 -18.13 3.59
CA GLU A 360 -13.31 -19.02 4.75
C GLU A 360 -11.99 -19.81 4.69
N ASN A 361 -11.31 -19.93 5.83
CA ASN A 361 -10.12 -20.77 6.00
C ASN A 361 -10.54 -22.08 6.67
N ILE A 362 -10.29 -23.21 6.01
CA ILE A 362 -10.56 -24.55 6.53
C ILE A 362 -9.23 -25.28 6.63
N ASN A 363 -8.67 -25.36 7.84
CA ASN A 363 -7.45 -26.13 8.08
C ASN A 363 -7.73 -27.62 7.89
N LEU A 364 -6.86 -28.28 7.13
CA LEU A 364 -6.85 -29.73 7.00
C LEU A 364 -6.28 -30.32 8.30
N PRO A 365 -6.72 -31.51 8.72
CA PRO A 365 -6.16 -32.18 9.90
C PRO A 365 -4.73 -32.69 9.69
N VAL A 366 -4.21 -32.63 8.46
CA VAL A 366 -2.86 -33.08 8.08
C VAL A 366 -2.24 -32.12 7.07
N SER A 367 -0.92 -32.05 7.05
CA SER A 367 -0.09 -31.56 5.95
C SER A 367 0.78 -32.68 5.38
N GLN A 368 1.50 -32.38 4.30
CA GLN A 368 2.58 -33.22 3.79
C GLN A 368 3.60 -33.57 4.90
N ALA A 369 3.95 -32.61 5.76
CA ALA A 369 4.95 -32.83 6.82
C ALA A 369 4.41 -33.74 7.93
N THR A 370 3.21 -33.47 8.44
CA THR A 370 2.63 -34.28 9.52
C THR A 370 2.29 -35.71 9.07
N ALA A 371 1.93 -35.89 7.79
CA ALA A 371 1.70 -37.21 7.23
C ALA A 371 3.00 -38.03 7.17
N LEU A 372 4.12 -37.41 6.83
CA LEU A 372 5.44 -38.04 6.87
C LEU A 372 5.82 -38.41 8.31
N GLU A 373 5.69 -37.48 9.26
CA GLU A 373 5.97 -37.73 10.67
C GLU A 373 5.15 -38.90 11.25
N ALA A 374 3.87 -38.98 10.90
CA ALA A 374 2.99 -40.07 11.34
C ALA A 374 3.41 -41.44 10.78
N GLN A 375 3.86 -41.47 9.53
CA GLN A 375 4.38 -42.69 8.90
C GLN A 375 5.70 -43.14 9.54
N ASP A 376 6.61 -42.21 9.79
CA ASP A 376 7.88 -42.47 10.47
C ASP A 376 7.66 -43.02 11.88
N TYR A 377 6.69 -42.45 12.61
CA TYR A 377 6.31 -42.93 13.94
C TYR A 377 5.72 -44.35 13.93
N GLU A 378 4.85 -44.66 12.97
CA GLU A 378 4.29 -46.01 12.81
C GLU A 378 5.34 -47.04 12.34
N LEU A 379 6.30 -46.62 11.51
CA LEU A 379 7.45 -47.46 11.14
C LEU A 379 8.33 -47.73 12.36
N ALA A 380 8.65 -46.70 13.15
CA ALA A 380 9.43 -46.85 14.39
C ALA A 380 8.75 -47.82 15.38
N LYS A 381 7.42 -47.76 15.50
CA LYS A 381 6.65 -48.75 16.27
C LYS A 381 6.80 -50.17 15.73
N LYS A 382 6.66 -50.37 14.42
CA LYS A 382 6.80 -51.71 13.78
C LYS A 382 8.20 -52.30 13.96
N VAL A 383 9.23 -51.46 13.85
CA VAL A 383 10.63 -51.84 14.13
C VAL A 383 10.81 -52.21 15.61
N SER A 384 10.25 -51.40 16.53
CA SER A 384 10.30 -51.70 17.98
C SER A 384 9.52 -52.96 18.37
N ALA A 385 8.53 -53.36 17.58
CA ALA A 385 7.73 -54.57 17.75
C ALA A 385 8.39 -55.86 17.16
N GLY A 386 9.62 -55.77 16.64
CA GLY A 386 10.40 -56.94 16.20
C GLY A 386 10.05 -57.47 14.80
N VAL A 387 9.39 -56.66 13.96
CA VAL A 387 9.13 -57.02 12.56
C VAL A 387 10.40 -56.76 11.73
N SER A 388 11.05 -57.82 11.25
CA SER A 388 12.23 -57.75 10.37
C SER A 388 11.84 -57.27 8.97
N SER A 389 11.86 -55.96 8.72
CA SER A 389 12.00 -55.38 7.38
C SER A 389 13.47 -55.04 7.11
N SER A 390 13.94 -55.27 5.88
CA SER A 390 15.33 -55.07 5.46
C SER A 390 15.80 -53.62 5.69
N LEU A 391 17.01 -53.47 6.27
CA LEU A 391 17.68 -52.18 6.49
C LEU A 391 18.00 -51.40 5.18
N SER A 392 17.93 -52.05 4.01
CA SER A 392 18.06 -51.40 2.70
C SER A 392 16.81 -50.64 2.26
N ASP A 393 15.66 -50.90 2.89
CA ASP A 393 14.40 -50.18 2.65
C ASP A 393 14.26 -48.94 3.55
N MET A 394 15.23 -48.71 4.46
CA MET A 394 15.14 -47.74 5.57
C MET A 394 15.82 -46.39 5.33
N ALA A 395 16.23 -46.06 4.09
CA ALA A 395 16.98 -44.82 3.82
C ALA A 395 16.53 -44.07 2.56
N VAL A 396 15.21 -43.95 2.35
CA VAL A 396 14.63 -43.09 1.30
C VAL A 396 13.45 -42.26 1.84
N PHE A 397 13.57 -41.77 3.08
CA PHE A 397 12.50 -41.04 3.74
C PHE A 397 12.93 -39.66 4.22
N ASN A 398 13.67 -38.95 3.37
CA ASN A 398 13.75 -37.51 3.51
C ASN A 398 13.88 -36.94 2.11
N ASP A 399 12.82 -36.35 1.61
CA ASP A 399 12.87 -35.91 0.24
C ASP A 399 12.08 -34.63 0.00
N ALA A 400 12.85 -33.54 0.02
CA ALA A 400 12.54 -32.18 -0.41
C ALA A 400 12.20 -32.05 -1.92
N THR A 401 11.90 -33.14 -2.62
CA THR A 401 11.52 -33.15 -4.02
C THR A 401 10.01 -33.14 -4.15
N ASN A 402 9.51 -32.21 -4.97
CA ASN A 402 8.13 -31.75 -5.20
C ASN A 402 6.96 -32.78 -5.30
N ALA A 403 6.81 -33.68 -4.33
CA ALA A 403 5.70 -34.64 -4.20
C ALA A 403 4.32 -33.94 -4.20
N CYS A 404 4.29 -32.66 -3.79
CA CYS A 404 3.13 -31.77 -3.86
C CYS A 404 2.45 -31.73 -5.25
N VAL A 405 3.21 -31.82 -6.35
CA VAL A 405 2.66 -31.89 -7.72
C VAL A 405 1.82 -33.15 -7.91
N PHE A 406 2.35 -34.30 -7.50
CA PHE A 406 1.67 -35.59 -7.62
C PHE A 406 0.42 -35.68 -6.73
N LEU A 407 0.51 -35.13 -5.52
CA LEU A 407 -0.63 -35.03 -4.61
C LEU A 407 -1.73 -34.14 -5.21
N ALA A 408 -1.37 -32.99 -5.77
CA ALA A 408 -2.32 -32.12 -6.46
C ALA A 408 -3.02 -32.82 -7.64
N LEU A 409 -2.25 -33.51 -8.50
CA LEU A 409 -2.80 -34.31 -9.59
C LEU A 409 -3.73 -35.42 -9.10
N LYS A 410 -3.37 -36.10 -8.02
CA LYS A 410 -4.20 -37.18 -7.46
C LYS A 410 -5.50 -36.64 -6.85
N VAL A 411 -5.45 -35.48 -6.20
CA VAL A 411 -6.65 -34.80 -5.74
C VAL A 411 -7.54 -34.43 -6.93
N CYS A 412 -6.99 -33.83 -8.00
CA CYS A 412 -7.74 -33.56 -9.23
C CYS A 412 -8.44 -34.80 -9.79
N ASP A 413 -7.73 -35.93 -9.87
CA ASP A 413 -8.27 -37.22 -10.36
C ASP A 413 -9.48 -37.70 -9.57
N VAL A 414 -9.39 -37.63 -8.24
CA VAL A 414 -10.50 -38.04 -7.38
C VAL A 414 -11.68 -37.07 -7.50
N LEU A 415 -11.42 -35.76 -7.61
CA LEU A 415 -12.48 -34.75 -7.74
C LEU A 415 -13.24 -34.89 -9.07
N VAL A 416 -12.53 -35.10 -10.18
CA VAL A 416 -13.14 -35.26 -11.51
C VAL A 416 -13.93 -36.57 -11.60
N SER A 417 -13.42 -37.67 -11.05
CA SER A 417 -14.14 -38.96 -11.05
C SER A 417 -15.43 -38.97 -10.21
N ASN A 418 -15.59 -38.05 -9.25
CA ASN A 418 -16.73 -38.07 -8.32
C ASN A 418 -18.03 -37.45 -8.89
N GLY A 419 -18.07 -37.04 -10.17
CA GLY A 419 -19.32 -36.67 -10.85
C GLY A 419 -20.05 -35.45 -10.26
N ALA A 420 -21.19 -35.05 -10.86
CA ALA A 420 -21.99 -33.86 -10.50
C ALA A 420 -22.77 -34.07 -9.20
N ASP A 421 -22.06 -34.05 -8.07
CA ASP A 421 -22.63 -34.13 -6.73
C ASP A 421 -22.89 -32.72 -6.17
N ASN A 422 -24.09 -32.48 -5.62
CA ASN A 422 -24.51 -31.22 -5.02
C ASN A 422 -23.69 -30.80 -3.77
N ASN A 423 -22.76 -31.63 -3.29
CA ASN A 423 -21.86 -31.34 -2.16
C ASN A 423 -20.36 -31.36 -2.52
N ARG A 424 -19.99 -31.14 -3.79
CA ARG A 424 -18.59 -31.17 -4.27
C ARG A 424 -17.62 -30.36 -3.41
N LEU A 425 -17.94 -29.10 -3.09
CA LEU A 425 -17.07 -28.22 -2.31
C LEU A 425 -16.73 -28.78 -0.91
N LYS A 426 -17.70 -29.38 -0.21
CA LYS A 426 -17.49 -29.94 1.14
C LYS A 426 -16.61 -31.19 1.14
N LYS A 427 -16.50 -31.87 0.00
CA LYS A 427 -15.68 -33.08 -0.15
C LYS A 427 -14.22 -32.78 -0.44
N ILE A 428 -13.88 -31.59 -0.96
CA ILE A 428 -12.49 -31.25 -1.33
C ILE A 428 -11.52 -31.41 -0.13
N PRO A 429 -11.81 -30.88 1.07
CA PRO A 429 -10.92 -31.08 2.23
C PRO A 429 -10.76 -32.55 2.62
N GLN A 430 -11.84 -33.34 2.54
CA GLN A 430 -11.83 -34.76 2.88
C GLN A 430 -10.99 -35.58 1.89
N VAL A 431 -11.15 -35.31 0.59
CA VAL A 431 -10.37 -35.92 -0.48
C VAL A 431 -8.89 -35.56 -0.32
N ALA A 432 -8.58 -34.27 -0.12
CA ALA A 432 -7.22 -33.80 0.09
C ALA A 432 -6.55 -34.49 1.29
N THR A 433 -7.24 -34.51 2.44
CA THR A 433 -6.79 -35.19 3.66
C THR A 433 -6.47 -36.66 3.40
N SER A 434 -7.39 -37.38 2.73
CA SER A 434 -7.20 -38.79 2.42
C SER A 434 -6.03 -39.05 1.47
N VAL A 435 -5.82 -38.18 0.47
CA VAL A 435 -4.71 -38.31 -0.48
C VAL A 435 -3.39 -38.02 0.21
N ILE A 436 -3.30 -36.95 1.00
CA ILE A 436 -2.08 -36.58 1.73
C ILE A 436 -1.67 -37.68 2.71
N ALA A 437 -2.62 -38.26 3.45
CA ALA A 437 -2.33 -39.27 4.45
C ALA A 437 -1.91 -40.63 3.87
N ASN A 438 -2.54 -41.06 2.76
CA ASN A 438 -2.47 -42.46 2.32
C ASN A 438 -1.74 -42.67 0.99
N TYR A 439 -1.64 -41.66 0.13
CA TYR A 439 -1.04 -41.82 -1.20
C TYR A 439 0.50 -41.75 -1.27
N PRO A 440 1.23 -41.09 -0.35
CA PRO A 440 2.70 -41.02 -0.44
C PRO A 440 3.40 -42.38 -0.55
N GLU A 441 2.90 -43.42 0.12
CA GLU A 441 3.48 -44.77 0.04
C GLU A 441 3.40 -45.35 -1.38
N GLU A 442 2.25 -45.23 -2.04
CA GLU A 442 2.07 -45.69 -3.42
C GLU A 442 2.85 -44.83 -4.40
N LEU A 443 2.91 -43.52 -4.15
CA LEU A 443 3.67 -42.59 -4.97
C LEU A 443 5.17 -42.90 -4.96
N ASN A 444 5.76 -43.17 -3.80
CA ASN A 444 7.19 -43.45 -3.67
C ASN A 444 7.60 -44.77 -4.34
N LYS A 445 6.66 -45.69 -4.63
CA LYS A 445 6.92 -46.91 -5.42
C LYS A 445 7.14 -46.62 -6.90
N ILE A 446 6.70 -45.46 -7.41
CA ILE A 446 6.71 -45.15 -8.84
C ILE A 446 7.59 -43.96 -9.22
N ARG A 447 7.82 -43.01 -8.31
CA ARG A 447 8.63 -41.81 -8.58
C ARG A 447 10.07 -42.01 -8.17
N ASP A 448 10.97 -41.33 -8.87
CA ASP A 448 12.33 -41.11 -8.38
C ASP A 448 12.30 -39.96 -7.39
N VAL A 449 12.57 -40.27 -6.13
CA VAL A 449 12.60 -39.28 -5.04
C VAL A 449 13.73 -38.24 -5.22
N THR A 450 14.70 -38.47 -6.10
CA THR A 450 15.79 -37.50 -6.31
C THR A 450 15.52 -36.50 -7.44
N SER A 451 14.41 -36.65 -8.15
CA SER A 451 14.11 -35.92 -9.39
C SER A 451 12.91 -34.97 -9.25
N LEU A 452 13.08 -33.69 -9.62
CA LEU A 452 11.96 -32.74 -9.69
C LEU A 452 11.11 -32.98 -10.93
N TYR A 453 9.78 -32.98 -10.78
CA TYR A 453 8.83 -33.22 -11.86
C TYR A 453 8.01 -31.98 -12.21
N THR A 454 7.87 -31.65 -13.49
CA THR A 454 6.82 -30.70 -13.91
C THR A 454 5.43 -31.34 -13.76
N VAL A 455 4.36 -30.54 -13.83
CA VAL A 455 2.98 -31.07 -13.84
C VAL A 455 2.77 -32.07 -14.99
N LEU A 456 3.34 -31.77 -16.16
CA LEU A 456 3.27 -32.61 -17.34
C LEU A 456 4.03 -33.93 -17.15
N ASP A 457 5.25 -33.88 -16.61
CA ASP A 457 6.07 -35.07 -16.36
C ASP A 457 5.42 -35.97 -15.31
N ALA A 458 4.92 -35.39 -14.23
CA ALA A 458 4.21 -36.10 -13.17
C ALA A 458 2.93 -36.77 -13.70
N ASN A 459 2.11 -36.05 -14.49
CA ASN A 459 0.92 -36.61 -15.12
C ASN A 459 1.26 -37.77 -16.07
N LYS A 460 2.30 -37.62 -16.90
CA LYS A 460 2.75 -38.68 -17.80
C LYS A 460 3.19 -39.92 -17.02
N LEU A 461 4.04 -39.75 -16.00
CA LEU A 461 4.51 -40.86 -15.17
C LEU A 461 3.35 -41.58 -14.47
N MET A 462 2.43 -40.83 -13.86
CA MET A 462 1.29 -41.42 -13.17
C MET A 462 0.37 -42.17 -14.13
N ARG A 463 0.18 -41.67 -15.37
CA ARG A 463 -0.59 -42.38 -16.41
C ARG A 463 0.09 -43.67 -16.85
N ASP A 464 1.38 -43.62 -17.16
CA ASP A 464 2.16 -44.80 -17.60
C ASP A 464 2.15 -45.92 -16.54
N LYS A 465 1.96 -45.56 -15.27
CA LYS A 465 1.85 -46.46 -14.12
C LYS A 465 0.41 -46.76 -13.68
N ASN A 466 -0.60 -46.38 -14.48
CA ASN A 466 -2.03 -46.58 -14.22
C ASN A 466 -2.51 -46.04 -12.86
N GLN A 467 -1.92 -44.94 -12.40
CA GLN A 467 -2.26 -44.29 -11.12
C GLN A 467 -3.36 -43.23 -11.23
N LEU A 468 -3.71 -42.81 -12.45
CA LEU A 468 -4.79 -41.86 -12.74
C LEU A 468 -5.95 -42.55 -13.43
N ARG A 469 -7.18 -42.21 -13.03
CA ARG A 469 -8.42 -42.72 -13.66
C ARG A 469 -8.80 -41.89 -14.88
N ASN A 470 -8.52 -40.60 -14.83
CA ASN A 470 -8.90 -39.64 -15.87
C ASN A 470 -7.68 -39.22 -16.70
N ASN A 471 -7.94 -38.89 -17.96
CA ASN A 471 -6.93 -38.33 -18.85
C ASN A 471 -7.01 -36.80 -18.84
N PHE A 472 -6.09 -36.16 -18.13
CA PHE A 472 -5.92 -34.70 -18.13
C PHE A 472 -5.12 -34.16 -19.32
N GLU A 473 -5.75 -33.34 -20.16
CA GLU A 473 -5.03 -32.43 -21.04
C GLU A 473 -4.77 -31.12 -20.29
N PHE A 474 -3.56 -30.56 -20.44
CA PHE A 474 -3.20 -29.31 -19.79
C PHE A 474 -2.97 -28.22 -20.82
N THR A 475 -3.47 -27.03 -20.52
CA THR A 475 -2.86 -25.80 -21.04
C THR A 475 -2.02 -25.18 -19.94
N GLU A 476 -0.71 -25.17 -20.18
CA GLU A 476 0.24 -24.50 -19.31
C GLU A 476 0.54 -23.12 -19.87
N GLU A 477 0.39 -22.10 -19.03
CA GLU A 477 0.77 -20.73 -19.37
C GLU A 477 1.52 -20.07 -18.20
N LEU A 478 2.25 -19.00 -18.59
CA LEU A 478 3.03 -18.01 -17.82
C LEU A 478 4.55 -18.28 -17.79
N PRO A 479 5.33 -17.56 -18.63
CA PRO A 479 6.17 -16.53 -18.00
C PRO A 479 6.39 -15.24 -18.82
N HIS A 480 6.80 -14.17 -18.13
CA HIS A 480 8.08 -13.46 -18.33
C HIS A 480 8.37 -12.63 -17.09
N GLY A 481 9.51 -12.87 -16.44
CA GLY A 481 9.95 -12.15 -15.24
C GLY A 481 9.73 -12.91 -13.93
N GLY A 482 10.18 -12.33 -12.83
CA GLY A 482 10.03 -12.88 -11.49
C GLY A 482 8.58 -12.95 -11.02
N VAL A 483 8.26 -13.86 -10.10
CA VAL A 483 6.88 -14.12 -9.62
C VAL A 483 6.20 -12.89 -9.02
N PHE A 484 6.96 -11.99 -8.39
CA PHE A 484 6.44 -10.78 -7.78
C PHE A 484 6.43 -9.55 -8.72
N ALA A 485 7.08 -9.66 -9.88
CA ALA A 485 7.11 -8.59 -10.88
C ALA A 485 5.68 -8.23 -11.32
N GLN A 486 5.41 -6.93 -11.50
CA GLN A 486 4.07 -6.43 -11.82
C GLN A 486 3.44 -7.14 -13.03
N ILE A 487 4.19 -7.31 -14.11
CA ILE A 487 3.72 -8.01 -15.32
C ILE A 487 3.33 -9.48 -15.03
N SER A 488 4.08 -10.16 -14.17
CA SER A 488 3.80 -11.55 -13.77
C SER A 488 2.53 -11.62 -12.93
N ARG A 489 2.34 -10.65 -12.02
CA ARG A 489 1.15 -10.55 -11.17
C ARG A 489 -0.12 -10.26 -11.98
N ASP A 490 -0.05 -9.29 -12.87
CA ASP A 490 -1.16 -8.87 -13.72
C ASP A 490 -1.63 -10.02 -14.61
N ARG A 491 -0.70 -10.78 -15.20
CA ARG A 491 -1.03 -11.94 -16.04
C ARG A 491 -1.70 -13.06 -15.25
N LEU A 492 -1.21 -13.40 -14.06
CA LEU A 492 -1.85 -14.41 -13.21
C LEU A 492 -3.28 -13.99 -12.85
N GLN A 493 -3.44 -12.74 -12.38
CA GLN A 493 -4.72 -12.20 -11.99
C GLN A 493 -5.71 -12.16 -13.17
N GLN A 494 -5.26 -11.72 -14.35
CA GLN A 494 -6.06 -11.74 -15.56
C GLN A 494 -6.49 -13.17 -15.92
N LYS A 495 -5.56 -14.13 -15.89
CA LYS A 495 -5.87 -15.52 -16.24
C LYS A 495 -6.91 -16.13 -15.29
N ILE A 496 -6.79 -15.90 -13.98
CA ILE A 496 -7.79 -16.37 -13.00
C ILE A 496 -9.15 -15.69 -13.22
N ASN A 497 -9.17 -14.40 -13.54
CA ASN A 497 -10.41 -13.68 -13.89
C ASN A 497 -11.08 -14.26 -15.14
N ASP A 498 -10.30 -14.50 -16.20
CA ASP A 498 -10.81 -15.03 -17.46
C ASP A 498 -11.42 -16.42 -17.25
N LEU A 499 -10.70 -17.32 -16.58
CA LEU A 499 -11.21 -18.67 -16.24
C LEU A 499 -12.49 -18.61 -15.40
N SER A 500 -12.55 -17.70 -14.43
CA SER A 500 -13.71 -17.50 -13.56
C SER A 500 -14.94 -16.97 -14.30
N TYR A 501 -14.73 -16.26 -15.41
CA TYR A 501 -15.79 -15.71 -16.23
C TYR A 501 -16.28 -16.72 -17.28
N THR A 502 -15.37 -17.48 -17.90
CA THR A 502 -15.70 -18.40 -18.99
C THR A 502 -16.19 -19.76 -18.51
N GLU A 503 -15.63 -20.27 -17.42
CA GLU A 503 -15.90 -21.62 -16.92
C GLU A 503 -16.71 -21.57 -15.62
N GLU A 504 -17.81 -22.32 -15.57
CA GLU A 504 -18.57 -22.49 -14.32
C GLU A 504 -17.77 -23.28 -13.28
N ASN A 505 -16.97 -24.23 -13.74
CA ASN A 505 -16.08 -25.04 -12.92
C ASN A 505 -14.74 -25.23 -13.63
N PHE A 506 -13.63 -25.00 -12.94
CA PHE A 506 -12.29 -25.31 -13.46
C PHE A 506 -11.36 -25.80 -12.34
N LEU A 507 -10.37 -26.61 -12.72
CA LEU A 507 -9.28 -27.02 -11.85
C LEU A 507 -7.95 -26.68 -12.52
N SER A 508 -7.01 -26.16 -11.74
CA SER A 508 -5.67 -25.84 -12.21
C SER A 508 -4.62 -26.06 -11.13
N ILE A 509 -3.42 -26.42 -11.55
CA ILE A 509 -2.29 -26.61 -10.64
C ILE A 509 -1.38 -25.40 -10.81
N TYR A 510 -1.34 -24.56 -9.77
CA TYR A 510 -0.40 -23.46 -9.66
C TYR A 510 0.93 -23.98 -9.13
N THR A 511 2.02 -23.64 -9.80
CA THR A 511 3.37 -24.03 -9.37
C THR A 511 4.28 -22.83 -9.27
N CYS A 512 5.06 -22.78 -8.20
CA CYS A 512 6.17 -21.85 -7.99
C CYS A 512 7.10 -22.48 -6.94
N GLU A 513 8.25 -23.00 -7.37
CA GLU A 513 9.12 -23.84 -6.55
C GLU A 513 9.43 -23.20 -5.18
N PRO A 514 9.27 -23.95 -4.07
CA PRO A 514 8.95 -25.38 -3.96
C PRO A 514 7.44 -25.73 -3.95
N PHE A 515 6.55 -24.74 -4.13
CA PHE A 515 5.13 -24.91 -3.94
C PHE A 515 4.40 -25.40 -5.19
N SER A 516 3.50 -26.36 -4.99
CA SER A 516 2.45 -26.72 -5.95
C SER A 516 1.11 -26.74 -5.24
N LEU A 517 0.17 -25.94 -5.74
CA LEU A 517 -1.11 -25.65 -5.11
C LEU A 517 -2.23 -25.95 -6.11
N LEU A 518 -3.33 -26.51 -5.63
CA LEU A 518 -4.52 -26.67 -6.46
C LEU A 518 -5.37 -25.39 -6.34
N VAL A 519 -5.61 -24.73 -7.46
CA VAL A 519 -6.48 -23.56 -7.58
C VAL A 519 -7.66 -23.96 -8.45
N GLY A 520 -8.86 -23.51 -8.10
CA GLY A 520 -10.02 -23.87 -8.90
C GLY A 520 -11.24 -23.02 -8.62
N CYS A 521 -12.27 -23.25 -9.42
CA CYS A 521 -13.60 -22.74 -9.22
C CYS A 521 -14.57 -23.92 -9.25
N VAL A 522 -15.43 -24.04 -8.25
CA VAL A 522 -16.54 -24.99 -8.25
C VAL A 522 -17.80 -24.27 -7.77
N ASP A 523 -18.91 -24.46 -8.48
CA ASP A 523 -20.19 -23.81 -8.19
C ASP A 523 -20.07 -22.27 -8.09
N ARG A 524 -19.28 -21.66 -8.99
CA ARG A 524 -18.93 -20.23 -9.00
C ARG A 524 -18.25 -19.72 -7.72
N ARG A 525 -17.60 -20.60 -6.96
CA ARG A 525 -16.78 -20.26 -5.80
C ARG A 525 -15.34 -20.66 -6.04
N LEU A 526 -14.45 -19.68 -5.92
CA LEU A 526 -13.02 -19.92 -6.04
C LEU A 526 -12.49 -20.62 -4.80
N PHE A 527 -11.44 -21.43 -4.97
CA PHE A 527 -10.73 -22.02 -3.86
C PHE A 527 -9.22 -22.16 -4.13
N ILE A 528 -8.47 -22.26 -3.04
CA ILE A 528 -7.08 -22.73 -3.02
C ILE A 528 -7.00 -23.93 -2.08
N LEU A 529 -6.27 -24.96 -2.49
CA LEU A 529 -5.85 -26.06 -1.64
C LEU A 529 -4.31 -26.08 -1.58
N ASP A 530 -3.79 -25.73 -0.41
CA ASP A 530 -2.38 -25.87 -0.05
C ASP A 530 -2.21 -27.12 0.82
N THR A 531 -1.40 -28.06 0.38
CA THR A 531 -1.13 -29.30 1.11
C THR A 531 0.11 -29.21 2.00
N HIS A 532 0.87 -28.12 1.91
CA HIS A 532 2.04 -27.85 2.76
C HIS A 532 1.62 -27.35 4.13
N PRO A 533 2.51 -27.36 5.14
CA PRO A 533 2.33 -26.59 6.35
C PRO A 533 2.10 -25.11 6.04
N VAL A 534 0.94 -24.57 6.46
CA VAL A 534 0.61 -23.16 6.28
C VAL A 534 0.70 -22.43 7.63
N PRO A 535 1.51 -21.36 7.75
CA PRO A 535 1.65 -20.62 9.01
C PRO A 535 0.42 -19.74 9.30
N GLU A 536 0.27 -19.33 10.56
CA GLU A 536 -0.84 -18.50 11.04
C GLU A 536 -0.94 -17.16 10.31
N VAL A 537 0.20 -16.55 9.95
CA VAL A 537 0.25 -15.32 9.14
C VAL A 537 -0.42 -15.47 7.76
N CYS A 538 -0.49 -16.70 7.24
CA CYS A 538 -1.21 -17.05 6.00
C CYS A 538 -2.60 -17.63 6.26
N GLY A 539 -3.06 -17.68 7.52
CA GLY A 539 -4.36 -18.19 7.93
C GLY A 539 -4.41 -19.70 8.14
N GLY A 540 -3.26 -20.36 8.28
CA GLY A 540 -3.15 -21.79 8.63
C GLY A 540 -2.86 -22.03 10.11
N ASP A 541 -2.72 -23.30 10.50
CA ASP A 541 -2.38 -23.74 11.87
C ASP A 541 -1.15 -24.66 11.92
N GLY A 542 -0.34 -24.66 10.85
CA GLY A 542 0.77 -25.60 10.66
C GLY A 542 0.40 -26.85 9.85
N ASN A 543 -0.88 -27.10 9.58
CA ASN A 543 -1.32 -28.13 8.63
C ASN A 543 -1.58 -27.56 7.22
N GLY A 544 -2.09 -28.40 6.32
CA GLY A 544 -2.60 -27.96 5.02
C GLY A 544 -3.81 -27.05 5.18
N LEU A 545 -4.08 -26.23 4.16
CA LEU A 545 -5.17 -25.26 4.16
C LEU A 545 -6.04 -25.41 2.92
N PHE A 546 -7.34 -25.45 3.13
CA PHE A 546 -8.34 -25.23 2.08
C PHE A 546 -9.00 -23.87 2.29
N LYS A 547 -8.77 -22.95 1.36
CA LYS A 547 -9.30 -21.59 1.40
C LYS A 547 -10.42 -21.47 0.37
N LEU A 548 -11.61 -21.08 0.82
CA LEU A 548 -12.82 -21.05 -0.02
C LEU A 548 -13.39 -19.62 -0.07
N TYR A 549 -13.52 -19.06 -1.26
CA TYR A 549 -14.02 -17.71 -1.47
C TYR A 549 -15.56 -17.70 -1.58
N GLU A 550 -16.16 -16.55 -1.30
CA GLU A 550 -17.62 -16.37 -1.36
C GLU A 550 -18.16 -16.46 -2.80
N SER A 551 -17.36 -16.04 -3.79
CA SER A 551 -17.74 -16.04 -5.21
C SER A 551 -16.50 -16.09 -6.13
N ALA A 552 -16.76 -16.17 -7.44
CA ALA A 552 -15.76 -16.00 -8.50
C ALA A 552 -15.72 -14.56 -9.05
N SER A 553 -16.02 -13.56 -8.20
CA SER A 553 -15.97 -12.15 -8.58
C SER A 553 -14.53 -11.64 -8.75
N PRO A 554 -14.29 -10.57 -9.54
CA PRO A 554 -12.96 -9.99 -9.70
C PRO A 554 -12.28 -9.56 -8.38
N VAL A 555 -13.08 -9.21 -7.36
CA VAL A 555 -12.58 -8.89 -6.01
C VAL A 555 -12.04 -10.15 -5.32
N CYS A 556 -12.75 -11.28 -5.43
CA CYS A 556 -12.28 -12.57 -4.91
C CYS A 556 -11.05 -13.09 -5.67
N CYS A 557 -10.99 -12.94 -7.00
CA CYS A 557 -9.82 -13.29 -7.80
C CYS A 557 -8.56 -12.51 -7.36
N ARG A 558 -8.70 -11.20 -7.10
CA ARG A 558 -7.61 -10.38 -6.55
C ARG A 558 -7.17 -10.87 -5.19
N SER A 559 -8.12 -11.11 -4.28
CA SER A 559 -7.83 -11.62 -2.93
C SER A 559 -7.12 -12.98 -2.97
N LEU A 560 -7.51 -13.85 -3.89
CA LEU A 560 -6.87 -15.13 -4.16
C LEU A 560 -5.40 -14.96 -4.57
N CYS A 561 -5.12 -14.11 -5.54
CA CYS A 561 -3.75 -13.86 -6.00
C CYS A 561 -2.89 -13.20 -4.92
N GLN A 562 -3.45 -12.24 -4.16
CA GLN A 562 -2.77 -11.63 -3.01
C GLN A 562 -2.37 -12.67 -1.96
N TRP A 563 -3.25 -13.61 -1.65
CA TRP A 563 -2.94 -14.69 -0.73
C TRP A 563 -1.82 -15.58 -1.26
N LEU A 564 -1.83 -15.93 -2.56
CA LEU A 564 -0.76 -16.70 -3.20
C LEU A 564 0.59 -16.00 -3.03
N TRP A 565 0.72 -14.73 -3.40
CA TRP A 565 1.99 -14.01 -3.27
C TRP A 565 2.45 -13.89 -1.81
N LYS A 566 1.51 -13.66 -0.88
CA LYS A 566 1.82 -13.67 0.57
C LYS A 566 2.35 -15.03 1.03
N ARG A 567 1.75 -16.12 0.55
CA ARG A 567 2.14 -17.50 0.86
C ARG A 567 3.53 -17.83 0.32
N LEU A 568 3.84 -17.41 -0.91
CA LEU A 568 5.15 -17.61 -1.54
C LEU A 568 6.25 -16.82 -0.83
N ALA A 569 6.00 -15.54 -0.52
CA ALA A 569 6.96 -14.71 0.19
C ALA A 569 7.29 -15.27 1.58
N ASN A 570 6.27 -15.67 2.35
CA ASN A 570 6.48 -16.35 3.65
C ASN A 570 7.15 -17.72 3.51
N GLY A 571 6.97 -18.38 2.37
CA GLY A 571 7.64 -19.63 2.02
C GLY A 571 9.10 -19.47 1.56
N GLY A 572 9.65 -18.25 1.55
CA GLY A 572 11.03 -17.99 1.15
C GLY A 572 11.27 -17.99 -0.36
N VAL A 573 10.22 -17.89 -1.19
CA VAL A 573 10.36 -17.79 -2.63
C VAL A 573 11.06 -16.49 -3.00
N ARG A 574 12.13 -16.60 -3.79
CA ARG A 574 12.90 -15.44 -4.26
C ARG A 574 12.14 -14.66 -5.32
N SER A 575 12.45 -13.37 -5.48
CA SER A 575 11.86 -12.53 -6.52
C SER A 575 12.05 -13.09 -7.93
N SER A 576 13.18 -13.74 -8.21
CA SER A 576 13.45 -14.43 -9.48
C SER A 576 12.68 -15.75 -9.67
N GLY A 577 11.85 -16.17 -8.70
CA GLY A 577 11.04 -17.37 -8.79
C GLY A 577 10.14 -17.35 -10.02
N SER A 578 10.00 -18.49 -10.68
CA SER A 578 9.09 -18.65 -11.82
C SER A 578 7.76 -19.21 -11.34
N GLN A 579 6.68 -18.81 -11.99
CA GLN A 579 5.33 -19.34 -11.71
C GLN A 579 4.71 -19.91 -12.98
N SER A 580 3.88 -20.94 -12.82
CA SER A 580 3.11 -21.55 -13.90
C SER A 580 1.71 -21.91 -13.41
N LEU A 581 0.74 -21.87 -14.32
CA LEU A 581 -0.63 -22.30 -14.06
C LEU A 581 -1.05 -23.34 -15.10
N ALA A 582 -1.10 -24.62 -14.70
CA ALA A 582 -1.52 -25.72 -15.55
C ALA A 582 -3.02 -25.97 -15.39
N VAL A 583 -3.83 -25.50 -16.34
CA VAL A 583 -5.29 -25.65 -16.33
C VAL A 583 -5.68 -27.01 -16.89
N VAL A 584 -6.49 -27.76 -16.14
CA VAL A 584 -7.04 -29.06 -16.55
C VAL A 584 -8.19 -28.83 -17.54
N LYS A 585 -8.12 -29.47 -18.71
CA LYS A 585 -9.17 -29.47 -19.74
C LYS A 585 -10.01 -30.72 -19.72
#